data_AF-A0A7L1AI44-F1
#
_entry.id   AF-A0A7L1AI44-F1
#
_cell.length_a   1.000
_cell.length_b   1.000
_cell.length_c   1.000
_cell.angle_alpha   90.00
_cell.angle_beta   90.00
_cell.angle_gamma   90.00
#
_symmetry.space_group_name_H-M   'P 1'
#
loop_
_entity.id
_entity.type
_entity.pdbx_description
1 polymer ?
#
loop_
_entity_poly.entity_id
_entity_poly.type
_entity_poly.pdbx_seq_one_letter_code
_entity_poly.pdbx_strand_id
1 'polypeptide(L)' 'QCHVFHDLSPQAGMLFLVMPKEPIIGLSEAEDSGESHLGHVVIVGEKHAAHLGLTSGFQMVVYEGPKGGQSVNRI' A
#
# COMPACT_ATOMS: atom_id res chain seq x y z
N GLN A 1 -5.20 -7.22 -9.51
CA GLN A 1 -3.74 -7.25 -9.84
C GLN A 1 -3.11 -5.98 -9.26
N CYS A 2 -1.94 -6.09 -8.63
CA CYS A 2 -1.25 -4.98 -7.95
C CYS A 2 0.17 -4.79 -8.48
N HIS A 3 0.71 -3.61 -8.28
CA HIS A 3 2.12 -3.26 -8.52
C HIS A 3 2.80 -2.96 -7.19
N VAL A 4 4.07 -3.36 -7.07
CA VAL A 4 4.91 -3.08 -5.90
C VAL A 4 6.10 -2.26 -6.35
N PHE A 5 6.34 -1.13 -5.68
CA PHE A 5 7.44 -0.22 -5.97
C PHE A 5 8.29 -0.05 -4.73
N HIS A 6 9.61 -0.24 -4.87
CA HIS A 6 10.53 0.10 -3.80
C HIS A 6 10.70 1.60 -3.71
N ASP A 7 10.77 2.13 -2.49
CA ASP A 7 11.13 3.53 -2.29
C ASP A 7 12.59 3.74 -2.73
N LEU A 8 12.83 4.81 -3.49
CA LEU A 8 14.15 5.18 -4.01
C LEU A 8 15.06 5.81 -2.94
N SER A 9 14.52 6.22 -1.79
CA SER A 9 15.27 6.89 -0.72
C SER A 9 14.70 6.60 0.67
N PRO A 10 14.79 5.36 1.17
CA PRO A 10 14.25 5.02 2.47
C PRO A 10 15.04 5.72 3.59
N GLN A 11 14.36 6.56 4.37
CA GLN A 11 14.98 7.26 5.52
C GLN A 11 15.13 6.38 6.77
N ALA A 12 14.41 5.26 6.86
CA ALA A 12 14.52 4.30 7.96
C ALA A 12 14.02 2.90 7.53
N GLY A 13 14.93 2.04 7.07
CA GLY A 13 14.64 0.62 6.79
C GLY A 13 14.14 0.32 5.38
N MET A 14 13.41 -0.78 5.22
CA MET A 14 12.87 -1.24 3.94
C MET A 14 11.46 -0.66 3.75
N LEU A 15 11.30 0.26 2.79
CA LEU A 15 10.01 0.88 2.45
C LEU A 15 9.63 0.54 1.00
N PHE A 16 8.38 0.13 0.80
CA PHE A 16 7.80 -0.11 -0.52
C PHE A 16 6.31 0.25 -0.53
N LEU A 17 5.80 0.59 -1.72
CA LEU A 17 4.41 0.93 -1.98
C LEU A 17 3.73 -0.21 -2.73
N VAL A 18 2.52 -0.58 -2.32
CA VAL A 18 1.66 -1.53 -3.03
C VAL A 18 0.44 -0.79 -3.54
N MET A 19 0.22 -0.78 -4.85
CA MET A 19 -0.93 -0.10 -5.47
C MET A 19 -1.75 -1.09 -6.31
N PRO A 20 -3.10 -1.05 -6.27
CA PRO A 20 -3.94 -1.74 -7.22
C PRO A 20 -3.77 -1.13 -8.63
N LYS A 21 -3.95 -2.00 -9.62
CA LYS A 21 -3.92 -1.58 -11.03
C LYS A 21 -5.11 -0.69 -11.38
N GLU A 22 -6.28 -1.01 -10.83
CA GLU A 22 -7.47 -0.17 -10.91
C GLU A 22 -7.29 1.00 -9.93
N PRO A 23 -7.34 2.26 -10.40
CA PRO A 23 -7.13 3.41 -9.53
C PRO A 23 -8.30 3.61 -8.57
N ILE A 24 -7.97 3.74 -7.28
CA ILE A 24 -8.88 4.26 -6.26
C ILE A 24 -8.30 5.59 -5.81
N ILE A 25 -9.05 6.69 -5.83
CA ILE A 25 -8.49 8.04 -5.55
C ILE A 25 -8.06 8.15 -4.08
N GLY A 26 -8.86 7.61 -3.17
CA GLY A 26 -8.61 7.58 -1.74
C GLY A 26 -9.44 6.48 -1.08
N LEU A 27 -9.06 6.09 0.13
CA LEU A 27 -9.71 5.03 0.88
C LEU A 27 -11.14 5.43 1.24
N SER A 28 -11.40 6.73 1.43
CA SER A 28 -12.76 7.24 1.70
C SER A 28 -13.70 7.14 0.50
N GLU A 29 -13.17 6.94 -0.70
CA GLU A 29 -13.92 6.76 -1.95
C GLU A 29 -14.05 5.28 -2.36
N ALA A 30 -13.52 4.36 -1.54
CA ALA A 30 -13.67 2.94 -1.80
C ALA A 30 -15.13 2.50 -1.58
N GLU A 31 -15.73 1.91 -2.60
CA GLU A 31 -17.03 1.25 -2.50
C GLU A 31 -16.88 -0.20 -2.05
N ASP A 32 -17.97 -0.84 -1.61
CA ASP A 32 -18.00 -2.26 -1.24
C ASP A 32 -17.49 -3.18 -2.37
N SER A 33 -17.69 -2.77 -3.62
CA SER A 33 -17.15 -3.46 -4.81
C SER A 33 -15.61 -3.53 -4.83
N GLY A 34 -14.95 -2.63 -4.10
CA GLY A 34 -13.50 -2.52 -3.91
C GLY A 34 -12.93 -3.41 -2.81
N GLU A 35 -13.75 -4.06 -1.96
CA GLU A 35 -13.29 -4.82 -0.79
C GLU A 35 -12.25 -5.90 -1.16
N SER A 36 -12.54 -6.68 -2.20
CA SER A 36 -11.63 -7.72 -2.71
C SER A 36 -10.30 -7.13 -3.20
N HIS A 37 -10.32 -5.93 -3.80
CA HIS A 37 -9.12 -5.26 -4.27
C HIS A 37 -8.23 -4.80 -3.12
N LEU A 38 -8.83 -4.19 -2.09
CA LEU A 38 -8.11 -3.74 -0.90
C LEU A 38 -7.54 -4.93 -0.12
N GLY A 39 -8.31 -6.01 0.04
CA GLY A 39 -7.81 -7.25 0.64
C GLY A 39 -6.63 -7.83 -0.14
N HIS A 40 -6.69 -7.80 -1.48
CA HIS A 40 -5.59 -8.26 -2.33
C HIS A 40 -4.32 -7.41 -2.16
N VAL A 41 -4.44 -6.08 -2.02
CA VAL A 41 -3.31 -5.17 -1.75
C VAL A 41 -2.60 -5.56 -0.45
N VAL A 42 -3.34 -5.79 0.63
CA VAL A 42 -2.78 -6.18 1.94
C VAL A 42 -2.03 -7.52 1.83
N ILE A 43 -2.63 -8.52 1.17
CA ILE A 43 -1.99 -9.84 1.01
C ILE A 43 -0.74 -9.76 0.14
N VAL A 44 -0.74 -8.94 -0.93
CA VAL A 44 0.45 -8.74 -1.77
C VAL A 44 1.56 -8.05 -0.97
N GLY A 45 1.22 -7.07 -0.13
CA GLY A 45 2.19 -6.39 0.73
C GLY A 45 2.85 -7.32 1.75
N GLU A 46 2.07 -8.19 2.41
CA GLU A 46 2.60 -9.18 3.36
C GLU A 46 3.54 -10.16 2.67
N LYS A 47 3.13 -10.70 1.51
CA LYS A 47 3.98 -11.62 0.73
C LYS A 47 5.28 -10.98 0.29
N HIS A 48 5.24 -9.70 -0.10
CA HIS A 48 6.45 -8.97 -0.48
C HIS A 48 7.35 -8.70 0.72
N ALA A 49 6.78 -8.32 1.88
CA ALA A 49 7.53 -8.17 3.12
C ALA A 49 8.24 -9.48 3.51
N ALA A 50 7.55 -10.62 3.40
CA ALA A 50 8.13 -11.94 3.62
C ALA A 50 9.25 -12.26 2.61
N HIS A 51 9.06 -11.93 1.33
CA HIS A 51 10.07 -12.10 0.29
C HIS A 51 11.34 -11.27 0.55
N LEU A 52 11.19 -10.08 1.14
CA LEU A 52 12.30 -9.22 1.57
C LEU A 52 12.93 -9.64 2.91
N GLY A 53 12.45 -10.72 3.52
CA GLY A 53 12.99 -11.23 4.78
C GLY A 53 12.63 -10.41 6.01
N LEU A 54 11.53 -9.63 5.97
CA LEU A 54 11.04 -8.85 7.11
C LEU A 54 10.36 -9.76 8.16
N THR A 55 11.15 -10.59 8.84
CA THR A 55 10.68 -11.64 9.76
C THR A 55 10.40 -11.14 11.18
N SER A 56 10.90 -9.96 11.54
CA SER A 56 10.72 -9.35 12.86
C SER A 56 9.50 -8.43 12.93
N GLY A 57 8.63 -8.49 11.91
CA GLY A 57 7.45 -7.65 11.76
C GLY A 57 7.63 -6.51 10.76
N PHE A 58 6.52 -5.88 10.41
CA PHE A 58 6.44 -4.72 9.51
C PHE A 58 5.22 -3.86 9.87
N GLN A 59 5.18 -2.63 9.36
CA GLN A 59 4.03 -1.74 9.47
C GLN A 59 3.44 -1.50 8.08
N MET A 60 2.12 -1.54 7.97
CA MET A 60 1.39 -1.03 6.81
C MET A 60 0.71 0.29 7.20
N VAL A 61 0.86 1.30 6.34
CA VAL A 61 0.27 2.62 6.55
C VAL A 61 -0.49 3.02 5.29
N VAL A 62 -1.72 3.46 5.47
CA VAL A 62 -2.53 4.09 4.42
C VAL A 62 -2.75 5.54 4.83
N TYR A 63 -2.40 6.47 3.95
CA TYR A 63 -2.60 7.89 4.17
C TYR A 63 -3.82 8.36 3.40
N GLU A 64 -4.71 9.10 4.07
CA GLU A 64 -5.99 9.54 3.50
C GLU A 64 -6.15 11.06 3.55
N GLY A 65 -6.31 11.65 2.37
CA GLY A 65 -6.51 13.07 2.16
C GLY A 65 -5.35 13.96 2.65
N PRO A 66 -5.48 15.29 2.48
CA PRO A 66 -4.41 16.23 2.82
C PRO A 66 -4.02 16.22 4.30
N LYS A 67 -5.00 16.00 5.19
CA LYS A 67 -4.77 15.93 6.64
C LYS A 67 -4.14 14.61 7.09
N GLY A 68 -4.42 13.52 6.38
CA GLY A 68 -3.80 12.23 6.63
C GLY A 68 -2.41 12.11 6.00
N GLY A 69 -1.91 13.12 5.28
CA GLY A 69 -0.59 13.08 4.66
C GLY A 69 -0.56 12.38 3.30
N GLN A 70 -1.71 12.19 2.65
CA GLN A 70 -1.76 11.65 1.30
C GLN A 70 -1.14 12.65 0.32
N SER A 71 -0.02 12.27 -0.28
CA SER A 71 0.73 13.09 -1.25
C SER A 71 0.35 12.79 -2.70
N VAL A 72 -0.19 11.59 -2.96
CA VAL A 72 -0.64 11.14 -4.28
C VAL A 72 -2.11 10.73 -4.16
N ASN A 73 -2.98 11.33 -4.99
CA ASN A 73 -4.42 11.04 -5.04
C ASN A 73 -4.71 9.73 -5.79
N ARG A 74 -4.03 8.66 -5.36
CA ARG A 74 -4.18 7.31 -5.85
C ARG A 74 -3.69 6.34 -4.79
N ILE A 75 -4.56 5.40 -4.44
CA ILE A 75 -4.21 4.14 -3.78
C ILE A 75 -3.82 3.13 -4.83
#